data_AF-A0A075LVB5-F1
#
_entry.id   AF-A0A075LVB5-F1
#
_cell.length_a   1.000
_cell.length_b   1.000
_cell.length_c   1.000
_cell.angle_alpha   90.00
_cell.angle_beta   90.00
_cell.angle_gamma   90.00
#
_symmetry.space_group_name_H-M   'P 1'
#
loop_
_entity.id
_entity.type
_entity.pdbx_description
1 polymer ?
#
loop_
_entity_poly.entity_id
_entity_poly.type
_entity_poly.pdbx_seq_one_letter_code
_entity_poly.pdbx_strand_id
1 'polypeptide(L)'
;MQLPEVEPYKENAVFLSKEEFMNEIRDALKDSSGIFLKLFIKDSSNKYYFTVLIGRNRLMGIEGEIVDTQEKMVGKEAINVLSHLLSNPLIVDIYKLDEITLKISLADNIDIYTVTPKLELEELLKAKKIEVKPSEQVVQKKMEEKPIKKEEPQKAAEEITPPKPEMKEAKEKKVEKEEKRGEKKEEGVIIDIQLTGPEAFKAALESAFQEYLSAVFKDIQRMKNTKLKKVEIKGDVGTGVVYTTIHIYGESAGSSSEADLAKRKVLYFANRHIPLIGRLSGLKPILSGLQAEIIPTGAEDTKKETSTRIQPKKLKDDGVRIVVNAPPQLKPFFTAYAKNILNGINGMDFKPKYCEIDVIDGKSLELHVFVKGSSSTLSRIGVITRVEKIAKNHAKNLSREIRRSISIDTVDAVVERVEMPQIKGQAAQTAPTKAQVDSRKVEEILKKKALIEAEVEKLLKEAGVDELSYLTEEKKKETTETVLRTRVEPAMKSLRERIQAELSVIPRTKFKWLKMNWDFKESIVEVNLEVSFSKEVQEGLFGSFSGISDEKIRQEAQRAITNLMHEIGREYGVAIKPKTLNIIIH
;
A
#
# COMPACT_ATOMS: atom_id res chain seq x y z
N MET A 1 -18.18 -13.17 1.84
CA MET A 1 -18.78 -12.08 2.62
C MET A 1 -18.83 -10.82 1.78
N GLN A 2 -19.80 -9.93 2.00
CA GLN A 2 -19.79 -8.61 1.39
C GLN A 2 -18.63 -7.78 1.97
N LEU A 3 -17.84 -7.16 1.09
CA LEU A 3 -16.73 -6.28 1.46
C LEU A 3 -17.30 -4.88 1.79
N PRO A 4 -16.98 -4.26 2.94
CA PRO A 4 -17.36 -2.88 3.22
C PRO A 4 -16.64 -1.89 2.30
N GLU A 5 -17.29 -0.77 1.99
CA GLU A 5 -16.74 0.32 1.15
C GLU A 5 -15.64 1.13 1.90
N VAL A 6 -14.45 0.55 2.01
CA VAL A 6 -13.29 1.16 2.68
C VAL A 6 -12.03 1.02 1.83
N GLU A 7 -11.17 2.04 1.87
CA GLU A 7 -9.81 1.90 1.34
C GLU A 7 -9.04 0.85 2.16
N PRO A 8 -8.36 -0.12 1.52
CA PRO A 8 -7.54 -1.11 2.20
C PRO A 8 -6.36 -0.44 2.91
N TYR A 9 -6.15 -0.81 4.17
CA TYR A 9 -4.98 -0.41 4.96
C TYR A 9 -3.69 -1.06 4.43
N LYS A 10 -3.80 -2.30 3.95
CA LYS A 10 -2.77 -3.00 3.14
C LYS A 10 -3.47 -3.88 2.10
N GLU A 11 -2.94 -3.91 0.88
CA GLU A 11 -3.34 -4.85 -0.18
C GLU A 11 -2.20 -5.83 -0.46
N ASN A 12 -2.53 -7.05 -0.89
CA ASN A 12 -1.59 -8.06 -1.38
C ASN A 12 -0.40 -8.32 -0.42
N ALA A 13 -0.58 -8.10 0.88
CA ALA A 13 0.49 -8.24 1.87
C ALA A 13 0.80 -9.72 2.09
N VAL A 14 2.04 -10.13 1.82
CA VAL A 14 2.49 -11.52 1.93
C VAL A 14 3.08 -11.75 3.31
N PHE A 15 2.53 -12.73 4.04
CA PHE A 15 3.02 -13.16 5.34
C PHE A 15 3.64 -14.53 5.20
N LEU A 16 4.89 -14.67 5.66
CA LEU A 16 5.63 -15.93 5.62
C LEU A 16 5.49 -16.73 6.92
N SER A 17 5.01 -16.10 7.99
CA SER A 17 4.77 -16.75 9.29
C SER A 17 3.47 -16.33 9.95
N LYS A 18 2.96 -17.23 10.79
CA LYS A 18 1.77 -17.05 11.63
C LYS A 18 1.97 -15.94 12.68
N GLU A 19 3.19 -15.75 13.19
CA GLU A 19 3.51 -14.66 14.12
C GLU A 19 3.49 -13.29 13.43
N GLU A 20 4.03 -13.18 12.21
CA GLU A 20 4.06 -11.94 11.42
C GLU A 20 2.65 -11.45 11.09
N PHE A 21 1.80 -12.33 10.55
CA PHE A 21 0.37 -12.09 10.28
C PHE A 21 -0.39 -11.64 11.55
N MET A 22 -0.11 -12.26 12.69
CA MET A 22 -0.76 -11.93 13.96
C MET A 22 -0.28 -10.61 14.57
N ASN A 23 0.99 -10.27 14.40
CA ASN A 23 1.51 -8.97 14.83
C ASN A 23 0.93 -7.84 13.99
N GLU A 24 0.77 -8.04 12.68
CA GLU A 24 0.09 -7.10 11.79
C GLU A 24 -1.38 -6.91 12.15
N ILE A 25 -2.14 -7.99 12.38
CA ILE A 25 -3.53 -7.89 12.83
C ILE A 25 -3.64 -7.12 14.15
N ARG A 26 -2.75 -7.42 15.11
CA ARG A 26 -2.71 -6.72 16.41
C ARG A 26 -2.39 -5.23 16.24
N ASP A 27 -1.50 -4.86 15.33
CA ASP A 27 -1.20 -3.45 15.03
C ASP A 27 -2.37 -2.77 14.33
N ALA A 28 -3.01 -3.45 13.37
CA ALA A 28 -4.18 -2.94 12.68
C ALA A 28 -5.38 -2.67 13.62
N LEU A 29 -5.56 -3.52 14.65
CA LEU A 29 -6.60 -3.41 15.67
C LEU A 29 -6.35 -2.34 16.76
N LYS A 30 -5.15 -1.74 16.86
CA LYS A 30 -4.90 -0.65 17.84
C LYS A 30 -5.71 0.60 17.55
N ASP A 31 -5.80 0.96 16.26
CA ASP A 31 -6.41 2.21 15.79
C ASP A 31 -7.76 2.00 15.10
N SER A 32 -8.38 0.82 15.25
CA SER A 32 -9.65 0.46 14.60
C SER A 32 -10.61 -0.24 15.58
N SER A 33 -11.91 -0.24 15.27
CA SER A 33 -12.89 -0.99 16.07
C SER A 33 -12.98 -2.46 15.65
N GLY A 34 -12.57 -2.77 14.43
CA GLY A 34 -12.41 -4.11 13.88
C GLY A 34 -11.65 -4.06 12.56
N ILE A 35 -11.44 -5.23 11.96
CA ILE A 35 -10.83 -5.38 10.64
C ILE A 35 -11.63 -6.38 9.80
N PHE A 36 -11.71 -6.12 8.50
CA PHE A 36 -12.09 -7.12 7.49
C PHE A 36 -10.80 -7.60 6.82
N LEU A 37 -10.69 -8.90 6.60
CA LEU A 37 -9.56 -9.54 5.92
C LEU A 37 -10.05 -10.32 4.71
N LYS A 38 -9.30 -10.23 3.61
CA LYS A 38 -9.32 -11.23 2.53
C LYS A 38 -8.03 -12.02 2.61
N LEU A 39 -8.10 -13.34 2.76
CA LEU A 39 -6.92 -14.22 2.82
C LEU A 39 -6.92 -15.11 1.58
N PHE A 40 -5.90 -15.03 0.74
CA PHE A 40 -5.61 -16.03 -0.28
C PHE A 40 -4.48 -16.93 0.21
N ILE A 41 -4.74 -18.24 0.24
CA ILE A 41 -3.84 -19.23 0.82
C ILE A 41 -3.90 -20.54 0.03
N LYS A 42 -2.82 -21.32 0.07
CA LYS A 42 -2.61 -22.50 -0.78
C LYS A 42 -2.07 -23.67 0.05
N ASP A 43 -2.44 -24.90 -0.31
CA ASP A 43 -1.74 -26.11 0.11
C ASP A 43 -1.11 -26.88 -1.08
N SER A 44 -0.86 -28.17 -0.93
CA SER A 44 -0.31 -29.03 -1.99
C SER A 44 -1.29 -29.35 -3.12
N SER A 45 -2.58 -29.14 -2.90
CA SER A 45 -3.69 -29.73 -3.66
C SER A 45 -4.67 -28.66 -4.17
N ASN A 46 -4.99 -27.68 -3.33
CA ASN A 46 -6.05 -26.69 -3.51
C ASN A 46 -5.57 -25.25 -3.28
N LYS A 47 -6.30 -24.30 -3.85
CA LYS A 47 -6.25 -22.87 -3.49
C LYS A 47 -7.52 -22.50 -2.70
N TYR A 48 -7.37 -21.68 -1.67
CA TYR A 48 -8.47 -21.24 -0.81
C TYR A 48 -8.52 -19.72 -0.74
N TYR A 49 -9.73 -19.18 -0.68
CA TYR A 49 -9.99 -17.77 -0.45
C TYR A 49 -10.91 -17.62 0.77
N PHE A 50 -10.45 -16.94 1.82
CA PHE A 50 -11.25 -16.66 3.01
C PHE A 50 -11.57 -15.18 3.13
N THR A 51 -12.80 -14.86 3.49
CA THR A 51 -13.17 -13.54 4.03
C THR A 51 -13.42 -13.67 5.53
N VAL A 52 -12.77 -12.82 6.33
CA VAL A 52 -12.77 -12.90 7.79
C VAL A 52 -13.06 -11.53 8.40
N LEU A 53 -14.04 -11.45 9.29
CA LEU A 53 -14.41 -10.23 10.02
C LEU A 53 -14.07 -10.40 11.50
N ILE A 54 -13.25 -9.48 12.03
CA ILE A 54 -12.71 -9.51 13.39
C ILE A 54 -13.04 -8.18 14.08
N GLY A 55 -13.66 -8.24 15.25
CA GLY A 55 -13.80 -7.08 16.15
C GLY A 55 -12.61 -7.00 17.11
N ARG A 56 -12.55 -5.92 17.92
CA ARG A 56 -11.48 -5.56 18.90
C ARG A 56 -10.54 -6.67 19.42
N ASN A 57 -11.02 -7.88 19.75
CA ASN A 57 -10.16 -9.07 19.97
C ASN A 57 -10.82 -10.42 19.61
N ARG A 58 -11.91 -10.43 18.81
CA ARG A 58 -12.73 -11.63 18.60
C ARG A 58 -13.11 -11.82 17.15
N LEU A 59 -13.09 -13.07 16.71
CA LEU A 59 -13.66 -13.46 15.44
C LEU A 59 -15.18 -13.21 15.47
N MET A 60 -15.69 -12.57 14.43
CA MET A 60 -17.12 -12.23 14.30
C MET A 60 -17.76 -12.94 13.11
N GLY A 61 -17.07 -13.04 11.97
CA GLY A 61 -17.55 -13.78 10.80
C GLY A 61 -16.41 -14.43 10.02
N ILE A 62 -16.65 -15.60 9.43
CA ILE A 62 -15.72 -16.23 8.49
C ILE A 62 -16.47 -17.08 7.45
N GLU A 63 -16.09 -16.88 6.20
CA GLU A 63 -16.45 -17.69 5.03
C GLU A 63 -15.16 -18.05 4.29
N GLY A 64 -15.06 -19.28 3.79
CA GLY A 64 -13.99 -19.76 2.95
C GLY A 64 -14.54 -20.40 1.69
N GLU A 65 -13.80 -20.30 0.59
CA GLU A 65 -14.14 -20.91 -0.71
C GLU A 65 -12.92 -21.62 -1.28
N ILE A 66 -13.09 -22.87 -1.73
CA ILE A 66 -12.06 -23.60 -2.48
C ILE A 66 -12.12 -23.13 -3.93
N VAL A 67 -11.12 -22.36 -4.36
CA VAL A 67 -11.15 -21.63 -5.66
C VAL A 67 -11.27 -22.58 -6.86
N ASP A 68 -10.75 -23.80 -6.72
CA ASP A 68 -10.72 -24.81 -7.79
C ASP A 68 -12.01 -25.66 -7.89
N THR A 69 -12.88 -25.65 -6.88
CA THR A 69 -14.17 -26.38 -6.87
C THR A 69 -15.40 -25.49 -6.62
N GLN A 70 -15.20 -24.22 -6.25
CA GLN A 70 -16.21 -23.27 -5.77
C GLN A 70 -17.00 -23.75 -4.54
N GLU A 71 -16.46 -24.72 -3.80
CA GLU A 71 -17.06 -25.25 -2.58
C GLU A 71 -16.88 -24.26 -1.42
N LYS A 72 -17.99 -23.87 -0.80
CA LYS A 72 -18.05 -22.87 0.27
C LYS A 72 -18.19 -23.51 1.66
N MET A 73 -17.41 -23.00 2.60
CA MET A 73 -17.40 -23.37 4.02
C MET A 73 -17.61 -22.13 4.89
N VAL A 74 -18.37 -22.25 5.99
CA VAL A 74 -18.76 -21.10 6.84
C VAL A 74 -18.55 -21.43 8.31
N GLY A 75 -18.16 -20.41 9.10
CA GLY A 75 -18.05 -20.53 10.55
C GLY A 75 -17.05 -21.61 10.97
N LYS A 76 -17.49 -22.58 11.79
CA LYS A 76 -16.60 -23.57 12.44
C LYS A 76 -15.75 -24.39 11.45
N GLU A 77 -16.28 -24.71 10.28
CA GLU A 77 -15.57 -25.46 9.26
C GLU A 77 -14.43 -24.62 8.64
N ALA A 78 -14.75 -23.38 8.24
CA ALA A 78 -13.77 -22.43 7.73
C ALA A 78 -12.69 -22.08 8.77
N ILE A 79 -13.04 -21.99 10.06
CA ILE A 79 -12.07 -21.85 11.17
C ILE A 79 -11.10 -23.04 11.20
N ASN A 80 -11.63 -24.27 11.16
CA ASN A 80 -10.80 -25.47 11.20
C ASN A 80 -9.80 -25.47 10.04
N VAL A 81 -10.28 -25.29 8.80
CA VAL A 81 -9.43 -25.32 7.61
C VAL A 81 -8.41 -24.17 7.62
N LEU A 82 -8.84 -22.93 7.90
CA LEU A 82 -7.93 -21.79 8.01
C LEU A 82 -6.85 -22.04 9.08
N SER A 83 -7.21 -22.51 10.28
CA SER A 83 -6.25 -22.71 11.38
C SER A 83 -5.12 -23.72 11.07
N HIS A 84 -5.39 -24.69 10.19
CA HIS A 84 -4.38 -25.62 9.65
C HIS A 84 -3.53 -24.97 8.56
N LEU A 85 -4.15 -24.16 7.69
CA LEU A 85 -3.47 -23.50 6.58
C LEU A 85 -2.61 -22.30 7.02
N LEU A 86 -2.87 -21.66 8.17
CA LEU A 86 -2.09 -20.54 8.74
C LEU A 86 -0.59 -20.84 9.00
N SER A 87 -0.12 -22.07 8.77
CA SER A 87 1.31 -22.42 8.75
C SER A 87 1.97 -22.27 7.38
N ASN A 88 1.20 -22.00 6.32
CA ASN A 88 1.69 -21.79 4.96
C ASN A 88 1.80 -20.27 4.66
N PRO A 89 2.66 -19.85 3.70
CA PRO A 89 2.68 -18.49 3.20
C PRO A 89 1.30 -18.06 2.66
N LEU A 90 0.88 -16.85 3.02
CA LEU A 90 -0.47 -16.35 2.78
C LEU A 90 -0.48 -14.89 2.34
N ILE A 91 -1.41 -14.53 1.46
CA ILE A 91 -1.55 -13.18 0.89
C ILE A 91 -2.82 -12.55 1.47
N VAL A 92 -2.75 -11.29 1.91
CA VAL A 92 -3.83 -10.65 2.65
C VAL A 92 -4.10 -9.22 2.18
N ASP A 93 -5.39 -8.91 2.00
CA ASP A 93 -5.88 -7.54 2.02
C ASP A 93 -6.48 -7.26 3.42
N ILE A 94 -5.99 -6.21 4.08
CA ILE A 94 -6.41 -5.77 5.41
C ILE A 94 -7.18 -4.47 5.27
N TYR A 95 -8.44 -4.44 5.72
CA TYR A 95 -9.28 -3.24 5.78
C TYR A 95 -9.52 -2.87 7.24
N LYS A 96 -9.08 -1.67 7.68
CA LYS A 96 -9.39 -1.15 9.02
C LYS A 96 -10.84 -0.65 9.03
N LEU A 97 -11.63 -1.09 10.00
CA LEU A 97 -13.03 -0.68 10.16
C LEU A 97 -13.18 0.24 11.38
N ASP A 98 -13.85 1.38 11.18
CA ASP A 98 -14.34 2.20 12.29
C ASP A 98 -15.59 1.53 12.93
N GLU A 99 -16.17 2.14 13.96
CA GLU A 99 -17.29 1.53 14.67
C GLU A 99 -18.56 1.44 13.80
N ILE A 100 -18.75 2.39 12.87
CA ILE A 100 -19.91 2.44 11.97
C ILE A 100 -19.77 1.36 10.88
N THR A 101 -18.62 1.30 10.22
CA THR A 101 -18.33 0.33 9.15
C THR A 101 -18.32 -1.10 9.68
N LEU A 102 -17.82 -1.32 10.90
CA LEU A 102 -17.93 -2.63 11.56
C LEU A 102 -19.39 -3.03 11.79
N LYS A 103 -20.26 -2.11 12.22
CA LYS A 103 -21.70 -2.39 12.42
C LYS A 103 -22.43 -2.68 11.10
N ILE A 104 -22.08 -1.97 10.03
CA ILE A 104 -22.59 -2.20 8.67
C ILE A 104 -22.16 -3.60 8.20
N SER A 105 -20.85 -3.88 8.19
CA SER A 105 -20.31 -5.19 7.75
C SER A 105 -20.84 -6.38 8.57
N LEU A 106 -21.25 -6.18 9.82
CA LEU A 106 -21.94 -7.18 10.65
C LEU A 106 -23.41 -7.40 10.27
N ALA A 107 -24.12 -6.35 9.84
CA ALA A 107 -25.49 -6.46 9.34
C ALA A 107 -25.53 -7.14 7.97
N ASP A 108 -24.63 -6.73 7.06
CA ASP A 108 -24.51 -7.25 5.69
C ASP A 108 -24.08 -8.73 5.63
N ASN A 109 -23.55 -9.26 6.73
CA ASN A 109 -23.06 -10.64 6.86
C ASN A 109 -23.66 -11.36 8.08
N ILE A 110 -24.88 -11.01 8.49
CA ILE A 110 -25.49 -11.46 9.75
C ILE A 110 -25.66 -13.00 9.85
N ASP A 111 -25.89 -13.68 8.73
CA ASP A 111 -26.01 -15.14 8.69
C ASP A 111 -24.67 -15.82 9.01
N ILE A 112 -23.59 -15.30 8.42
CA ILE A 112 -22.21 -15.74 8.65
C ILE A 112 -21.79 -15.41 10.09
N TYR A 113 -22.20 -14.25 10.63
CA TYR A 113 -22.00 -13.91 12.04
C TYR A 113 -22.71 -14.87 13.00
N THR A 114 -23.92 -15.32 12.64
CA THR A 114 -24.71 -16.23 13.48
C THR A 114 -24.14 -17.65 13.47
N VAL A 115 -23.58 -18.12 12.36
CA VAL A 115 -22.95 -19.44 12.23
C VAL A 115 -21.50 -19.48 12.74
N THR A 116 -20.83 -18.33 12.88
CA THR A 116 -19.42 -18.24 13.28
C THR A 116 -19.21 -18.35 14.80
N PRO A 117 -18.43 -19.34 15.30
CA PRO A 117 -17.99 -19.37 16.68
C PRO A 117 -17.19 -18.11 17.08
N LYS A 118 -17.63 -17.45 18.15
CA LYS A 118 -17.07 -16.17 18.65
C LYS A 118 -15.80 -16.39 19.47
N LEU A 119 -14.80 -17.02 18.86
CA LEU A 119 -13.50 -17.30 19.44
C LEU A 119 -12.67 -16.03 19.62
N GLU A 120 -11.78 -16.02 20.61
CA GLU A 120 -10.75 -14.99 20.72
C GLU A 120 -9.64 -15.24 19.70
N LEU A 121 -9.00 -14.16 19.24
CA LEU A 121 -8.08 -14.23 18.10
C LEU A 121 -6.89 -15.20 18.35
N GLU A 122 -6.51 -15.41 19.61
CA GLU A 122 -5.46 -16.37 19.96
C GLU A 122 -5.91 -17.84 19.96
N GLU A 123 -7.21 -18.12 20.06
CA GLU A 123 -7.74 -19.49 20.07
C GLU A 123 -7.74 -20.09 18.67
N LEU A 124 -8.01 -19.26 17.65
CA LEU A 124 -7.82 -19.57 16.22
C LEU A 124 -6.43 -20.14 15.90
N LEU A 125 -5.43 -19.79 16.73
CA LEU A 125 -4.04 -20.20 16.57
C LEU A 125 -3.67 -21.47 17.34
N LYS A 126 -4.42 -21.80 18.41
CA LYS A 126 -4.11 -22.85 19.39
C LYS A 126 -4.64 -24.24 19.00
N ALA A 127 -5.30 -24.36 17.84
CA ALA A 127 -5.66 -25.63 17.22
C ALA A 127 -4.41 -26.51 17.00
N LYS A 128 -4.27 -27.59 17.78
CA LYS A 128 -3.22 -28.59 17.59
C LYS A 128 -3.47 -29.37 16.31
N LYS A 129 -2.40 -29.89 15.70
CA LYS A 129 -2.51 -30.99 14.72
C LYS A 129 -3.34 -32.12 15.32
N ILE A 130 -4.48 -32.41 14.71
CA ILE A 130 -5.19 -33.67 14.94
C ILE A 130 -4.49 -34.71 14.07
N GLU A 131 -4.14 -35.86 14.65
CA GLU A 131 -3.76 -37.03 13.86
C GLU A 131 -4.98 -37.49 13.07
N VAL A 132 -5.01 -37.22 11.76
CA VAL A 132 -6.04 -37.74 10.87
C VAL A 132 -5.82 -39.25 10.73
N LYS A 133 -6.43 -40.01 11.65
CA LYS A 133 -6.71 -41.42 11.39
C LYS A 133 -7.60 -41.49 10.14
N PRO A 134 -7.23 -42.28 9.11
CA PRO A 134 -8.08 -42.45 7.94
C PRO A 134 -9.36 -43.17 8.37
N SER A 135 -10.44 -42.41 8.51
CA SER A 135 -11.80 -42.95 8.63
C SER A 135 -12.39 -42.94 7.23
N GLU A 136 -12.28 -44.09 6.55
CA GLU A 136 -12.95 -44.30 5.28
C GLU A 136 -14.47 -44.34 5.45
N GLN A 137 -15.15 -43.63 4.53
CA GLN A 137 -16.55 -43.87 4.13
C GLN A 137 -17.66 -43.53 5.16
N VAL A 138 -18.90 -43.53 4.65
CA VAL A 138 -20.15 -43.04 5.30
C VAL A 138 -20.12 -41.50 5.49
N VAL A 139 -20.90 -40.70 4.75
CA VAL A 139 -22.27 -40.94 4.27
C VAL A 139 -22.42 -40.81 2.75
N GLN A 140 -22.68 -41.93 2.07
CA GLN A 140 -23.59 -41.98 0.92
C GLN A 140 -24.44 -43.25 0.99
N LYS A 141 -25.65 -43.20 0.43
CA LYS A 141 -26.64 -44.28 0.29
C LYS A 141 -27.10 -44.96 1.59
N LYS A 142 -28.31 -44.58 2.04
CA LYS A 142 -29.12 -45.32 3.01
C LYS A 142 -30.44 -45.76 2.38
N MET A 143 -30.40 -46.78 1.52
CA MET A 143 -31.57 -47.52 1.02
C MET A 143 -31.11 -48.91 0.54
N GLU A 144 -31.76 -49.97 1.03
CA GLU A 144 -31.84 -51.35 0.47
C GLU A 144 -30.51 -52.15 0.33
N GLU A 145 -30.43 -53.47 0.56
CA GLU A 145 -31.34 -54.47 1.16
C GLU A 145 -30.55 -55.66 1.76
N LYS A 146 -31.01 -56.20 2.91
CA LYS A 146 -30.84 -57.57 3.48
C LYS A 146 -29.42 -58.21 3.70
N PRO A 147 -29.25 -59.19 4.62
CA PRO A 147 -27.94 -59.76 4.99
C PRO A 147 -27.75 -61.29 4.78
N ILE A 148 -26.56 -61.71 4.32
CA ILE A 148 -25.99 -63.08 4.38
C ILE A 148 -24.46 -62.89 4.58
N LYS A 149 -23.69 -63.33 5.60
CA LYS A 149 -23.59 -64.50 6.50
C LYS A 149 -22.50 -65.50 6.02
N LYS A 150 -21.49 -65.76 6.90
CA LYS A 150 -20.35 -66.72 6.77
C LYS A 150 -19.26 -66.33 5.73
N GLU A 151 -18.01 -66.81 5.80
CA GLU A 151 -17.33 -67.78 6.70
C GLU A 151 -15.83 -67.40 6.95
N GLU A 152 -15.22 -67.94 8.00
CA GLU A 152 -13.75 -67.97 8.30
C GLU A 152 -13.14 -69.30 7.75
N PRO A 153 -11.85 -69.74 7.94
CA PRO A 153 -10.66 -69.17 8.62
C PRO A 153 -9.26 -69.49 7.97
N GLN A 154 -8.15 -69.33 8.74
CA GLN A 154 -6.81 -70.03 8.64
C GLN A 154 -5.77 -69.52 7.60
N LYS A 155 -4.42 -69.56 7.81
CA LYS A 155 -3.52 -69.73 9.01
C LYS A 155 -2.03 -69.39 8.68
N ALA A 156 -1.12 -69.59 9.66
CA ALA A 156 0.37 -69.38 9.68
C ALA A 156 0.80 -67.91 9.89
N ALA A 157 1.65 -67.52 10.87
CA ALA A 157 2.99 -67.98 11.33
C ALA A 157 4.11 -67.52 10.35
N GLU A 158 5.23 -66.90 10.75
CA GLU A 158 6.05 -66.88 12.01
C GLU A 158 6.35 -65.40 12.48
N GLU A 159 7.29 -65.07 13.40
CA GLU A 159 7.44 -65.39 14.84
C GLU A 159 8.34 -64.30 15.56
N ILE A 160 8.11 -64.03 16.87
CA ILE A 160 8.99 -63.41 17.94
C ILE A 160 10.06 -62.36 17.52
N THR A 161 9.89 -61.03 17.64
CA THR A 161 9.85 -60.07 18.80
C THR A 161 11.18 -59.48 19.35
N PRO A 162 11.24 -58.16 19.72
CA PRO A 162 12.39 -57.42 20.33
C PRO A 162 12.39 -57.50 21.90
N PRO A 163 13.09 -56.71 22.77
CA PRO A 163 13.77 -55.40 22.57
C PRO A 163 15.05 -55.03 23.42
N LYS A 164 15.47 -53.75 23.25
CA LYS A 164 16.10 -52.76 24.19
C LYS A 164 16.07 -53.06 25.72
N PRO A 165 16.88 -52.41 26.61
CA PRO A 165 17.65 -51.16 26.45
C PRO A 165 19.06 -51.18 27.17
N GLU A 166 19.81 -50.14 27.63
CA GLU A 166 19.78 -48.65 27.55
C GLU A 166 21.19 -47.99 27.74
N MET A 167 21.27 -46.80 28.40
CA MET A 167 22.25 -45.70 28.33
C MET A 167 22.93 -45.31 29.69
N LYS A 168 24.21 -44.80 29.68
CA LYS A 168 24.92 -43.85 30.62
C LYS A 168 26.47 -44.04 30.60
N GLU A 169 27.38 -43.13 31.02
CA GLU A 169 27.46 -41.64 30.93
C GLU A 169 28.91 -41.11 31.26
N ALA A 170 29.36 -40.02 30.58
CA ALA A 170 30.30 -38.96 31.02
C ALA A 170 31.83 -39.16 31.32
N LYS A 171 32.61 -38.14 30.86
CA LYS A 171 33.85 -37.49 31.39
C LYS A 171 35.31 -37.88 31.00
N GLU A 172 35.85 -37.05 30.08
CA GLU A 172 37.09 -36.23 30.17
C GLU A 172 38.46 -36.79 30.64
N LYS A 173 39.48 -36.67 29.77
CA LYS A 173 40.69 -35.83 30.04
C LYS A 173 41.52 -35.52 28.77
N LYS A 174 42.50 -34.60 28.90
CA LYS A 174 43.38 -34.04 27.84
C LYS A 174 44.74 -34.76 27.78
N VAL A 175 45.47 -34.68 26.64
CA VAL A 175 46.78 -33.97 26.48
C VAL A 175 47.47 -34.28 25.11
N GLU A 176 47.96 -33.20 24.48
CA GLU A 176 49.01 -33.00 23.42
C GLU A 176 49.26 -33.92 22.19
N LYS A 177 49.44 -33.20 21.05
CA LYS A 177 50.43 -33.32 19.94
C LYS A 177 50.92 -34.71 19.47
N GLU A 178 50.77 -34.94 18.16
CA GLU A 178 51.94 -34.92 17.25
C GLU A 178 51.52 -34.53 15.80
N GLU A 179 52.48 -34.17 14.94
CA GLU A 179 52.21 -33.78 13.55
C GLU A 179 52.25 -34.97 12.57
N LYS A 180 51.30 -35.04 11.62
CA LYS A 180 51.62 -35.30 10.19
C LYS A 180 50.47 -35.03 9.21
N ARG A 181 50.76 -34.09 8.29
CA ARG A 181 50.74 -34.33 6.84
C ARG A 181 49.42 -34.78 6.18
N GLY A 182 48.43 -33.89 6.23
CA GLY A 182 47.90 -33.28 5.00
C GLY A 182 46.79 -34.01 4.22
N GLU A 183 45.63 -33.37 4.21
CA GLU A 183 44.73 -33.35 3.06
C GLU A 183 44.57 -31.91 2.55
N LYS A 184 44.26 -31.76 1.26
CA LYS A 184 44.18 -30.45 0.60
C LYS A 184 42.88 -29.76 1.04
N LYS A 185 42.98 -28.58 1.64
CA LYS A 185 41.86 -27.64 1.61
C LYS A 185 41.64 -27.23 0.16
N GLU A 186 40.42 -27.41 -0.34
CA GLU A 186 40.02 -26.82 -1.61
C GLU A 186 40.05 -25.30 -1.49
N GLU A 187 40.54 -24.62 -2.53
CA GLU A 187 40.64 -23.16 -2.59
C GLU A 187 39.23 -22.57 -2.79
N GLY A 188 38.49 -22.38 -1.70
CA GLY A 188 37.17 -21.79 -1.71
C GLY A 188 37.18 -20.37 -2.29
N VAL A 189 36.30 -20.11 -3.26
CA VAL A 189 36.12 -18.78 -3.88
C VAL A 189 35.75 -17.77 -2.79
N ILE A 190 36.47 -16.66 -2.71
CA ILE A 190 36.19 -15.61 -1.71
C ILE A 190 34.92 -14.85 -2.13
N ILE A 191 33.88 -14.89 -1.30
CA ILE A 191 32.62 -14.19 -1.54
C ILE A 191 32.48 -13.03 -0.55
N ASP A 192 32.27 -11.83 -1.07
CA ASP A 192 32.04 -10.59 -0.30
C ASP A 192 30.68 -10.01 -0.72
N ILE A 193 29.70 -10.00 0.18
CA ILE A 193 28.34 -9.50 -0.07
C ILE A 193 28.07 -8.35 0.89
N GLN A 194 27.83 -7.15 0.36
CA GLN A 194 27.63 -5.93 1.14
C GLN A 194 26.24 -5.37 0.85
N LEU A 195 25.33 -5.48 1.82
CA LEU A 195 23.95 -5.01 1.71
C LEU A 195 23.71 -3.71 2.47
N THR A 196 23.20 -2.70 1.75
CA THR A 196 22.77 -1.40 2.28
C THR A 196 21.26 -1.29 2.18
N GLY A 197 20.60 -0.80 3.23
CA GLY A 197 19.13 -0.65 3.27
C GLY A 197 18.48 -1.36 4.47
N PRO A 198 17.14 -1.55 4.44
CA PRO A 198 16.38 -2.05 5.58
C PRO A 198 16.73 -3.50 5.96
N GLU A 199 16.88 -3.74 7.27
CA GLU A 199 17.34 -5.02 7.82
C GLU A 199 16.46 -6.22 7.42
N ALA A 200 15.15 -6.02 7.35
CA ALA A 200 14.16 -7.05 7.02
C ALA A 200 14.43 -7.77 5.68
N PHE A 201 15.03 -7.08 4.70
CA PHE A 201 15.33 -7.67 3.39
C PHE A 201 16.72 -8.32 3.31
N LYS A 202 17.61 -8.10 4.29
CA LYS A 202 19.01 -8.57 4.22
C LYS A 202 19.10 -10.09 4.14
N ALA A 203 18.45 -10.82 5.04
CA ALA A 203 18.51 -12.28 5.09
C ALA A 203 17.95 -12.93 3.79
N ALA A 204 16.83 -12.41 3.29
CA ALA A 204 16.23 -12.87 2.03
C ALA A 204 17.14 -12.57 0.82
N LEU A 205 17.79 -11.41 0.80
CA LEU A 205 18.75 -11.05 -0.24
C LEU A 205 20.06 -11.84 -0.14
N GLU A 206 20.62 -12.07 1.04
CA GLU A 206 21.81 -12.90 1.23
C GLU A 206 21.58 -14.32 0.72
N SER A 207 20.44 -14.94 1.06
CA SER A 207 20.03 -16.24 0.52
C SER A 207 19.85 -16.19 -1.01
N ALA A 208 19.16 -15.17 -1.54
CA ALA A 208 18.95 -14.98 -2.97
C ALA A 208 20.26 -14.75 -3.76
N PHE A 209 21.24 -14.05 -3.17
CA PHE A 209 22.57 -13.85 -3.74
C PHE A 209 23.44 -15.11 -3.66
N GLN A 210 23.35 -15.88 -2.58
CA GLN A 210 24.03 -17.17 -2.47
C GLN A 210 23.52 -18.18 -3.52
N GLU A 211 22.20 -18.27 -3.74
CA GLU A 211 21.63 -19.18 -4.73
C GLU A 211 21.79 -18.67 -6.18
N TYR A 212 21.82 -17.36 -6.38
CA TYR A 212 22.31 -16.76 -7.64
C TYR A 212 23.77 -17.16 -7.92
N LEU A 213 24.66 -17.06 -6.92
CA LEU A 213 26.06 -17.46 -7.05
C LEU A 213 26.20 -18.98 -7.28
N SER A 214 25.38 -19.81 -6.62
CA SER A 214 25.39 -21.27 -6.82
C SER A 214 25.08 -21.63 -8.29
N ALA A 215 24.06 -20.98 -8.89
CA ALA A 215 23.69 -21.16 -10.29
C ALA A 215 24.77 -20.65 -11.25
N VAL A 216 25.36 -19.49 -10.99
CA VAL A 216 26.45 -18.91 -11.79
C VAL A 216 27.71 -19.78 -11.72
N PHE A 217 28.11 -20.24 -10.54
CA PHE A 217 29.27 -21.11 -10.36
C PHE A 217 29.08 -22.47 -11.04
N LYS A 218 27.87 -23.04 -10.99
CA LYS A 218 27.53 -24.31 -11.67
C LYS A 218 27.64 -24.22 -13.19
N ASP A 219 27.31 -23.08 -13.80
CA ASP A 219 27.55 -22.86 -15.24
C ASP A 219 29.01 -22.52 -15.56
N ILE A 220 29.75 -21.87 -14.65
CA ILE A 220 31.18 -21.57 -14.83
C ILE A 220 32.07 -22.80 -14.66
N GLN A 221 31.77 -23.71 -13.71
CA GLN A 221 32.46 -24.99 -13.53
C GLN A 221 32.37 -25.91 -14.75
N ARG A 222 31.36 -25.72 -15.62
CA ARG A 222 31.26 -26.42 -16.91
C ARG A 222 32.27 -25.92 -17.94
N MET A 223 32.94 -24.79 -17.71
CA MET A 223 34.05 -24.30 -18.53
C MET A 223 35.37 -24.92 -18.08
N LYS A 224 35.88 -25.90 -18.85
CA LYS A 224 37.07 -26.69 -18.52
C LYS A 224 38.34 -25.90 -18.15
N ASN A 225 38.46 -24.65 -18.60
CA ASN A 225 39.69 -23.86 -18.50
C ASN A 225 39.58 -22.67 -17.52
N THR A 226 38.46 -22.47 -16.80
CA THR A 226 38.23 -21.24 -16.00
C THR A 226 38.05 -21.54 -14.51
N LYS A 227 38.78 -20.81 -13.66
CA LYS A 227 38.62 -20.82 -12.19
C LYS A 227 38.17 -19.44 -11.71
N LEU A 228 37.46 -19.38 -10.60
CA LEU A 228 37.14 -18.12 -9.91
C LEU A 228 38.01 -17.97 -8.65
N LYS A 229 38.36 -16.73 -8.32
CA LYS A 229 39.16 -16.36 -7.14
C LYS A 229 38.34 -15.57 -6.12
N LYS A 230 37.63 -14.53 -6.57
CA LYS A 230 36.81 -13.65 -5.73
C LYS A 230 35.53 -13.23 -6.44
N VAL A 231 34.44 -13.04 -5.70
CA VAL A 231 33.27 -12.28 -6.17
C VAL A 231 32.86 -11.24 -5.13
N GLU A 232 32.66 -10.00 -5.58
CA GLU A 232 32.05 -8.94 -4.78
C GLU A 232 30.63 -8.66 -5.29
N ILE A 233 29.65 -8.61 -4.39
CA ILE A 233 28.28 -8.16 -4.65
C ILE A 233 27.96 -6.99 -3.72
N LYS A 234 27.40 -5.92 -4.27
CA LYS A 234 26.90 -4.77 -3.51
C LYS A 234 25.42 -4.57 -3.87
N GLY A 235 24.55 -4.65 -2.86
CA GLY A 235 23.11 -4.44 -3.00
C GLY A 235 22.67 -3.21 -2.21
N ASP A 236 22.07 -2.22 -2.86
CA ASP A 236 21.38 -1.09 -2.20
C ASP A 236 19.86 -1.31 -2.36
N VAL A 237 19.12 -1.39 -1.25
CA VAL A 237 17.72 -1.83 -1.22
C VAL A 237 16.78 -0.63 -1.28
N GLY A 238 16.06 -0.50 -2.39
CA GLY A 238 14.99 0.46 -2.59
C GLY A 238 13.60 -0.11 -2.29
N THR A 239 12.57 0.69 -2.54
CA THR A 239 11.16 0.25 -2.41
C THR A 239 10.79 -0.72 -3.53
N GLY A 240 10.78 -2.02 -3.23
CA GLY A 240 10.42 -3.09 -4.18
C GLY A 240 11.53 -3.48 -5.18
N VAL A 241 12.71 -2.86 -5.08
CA VAL A 241 13.84 -3.04 -6.00
C VAL A 241 15.15 -3.26 -5.24
N VAL A 242 16.10 -4.00 -5.83
CA VAL A 242 17.47 -4.11 -5.31
C VAL A 242 18.49 -3.72 -6.39
N TYR A 243 19.18 -2.60 -6.14
CA TYR A 243 20.23 -2.08 -7.00
C TYR A 243 21.51 -2.90 -6.79
N THR A 244 21.83 -3.76 -7.74
CA THR A 244 22.86 -4.79 -7.62
C THR A 244 24.08 -4.42 -8.47
N THR A 245 25.26 -4.40 -7.84
CA THR A 245 26.56 -4.29 -8.52
C THR A 245 27.38 -5.55 -8.28
N ILE A 246 27.93 -6.16 -9.33
CA ILE A 246 28.62 -7.46 -9.26
C ILE A 246 29.98 -7.38 -9.94
N HIS A 247 31.04 -7.77 -9.23
CA HIS A 247 32.41 -7.89 -9.75
C HIS A 247 32.93 -9.32 -9.56
N ILE A 248 33.26 -10.02 -10.65
CA ILE A 248 33.73 -11.41 -10.64
C ILE A 248 35.21 -11.45 -11.06
N TYR A 249 36.06 -12.03 -10.23
CA TYR A 249 37.49 -12.19 -10.46
C TYR A 249 37.84 -13.67 -10.63
N GLY A 250 38.64 -13.99 -11.65
CA GLY A 250 39.06 -15.36 -11.93
C GLY A 250 40.28 -15.47 -12.83
N GLU A 251 40.57 -16.70 -13.23
CA GLU A 251 41.67 -17.03 -14.12
C GLU A 251 41.23 -17.97 -15.24
N SER A 252 41.95 -17.91 -16.36
CA SER A 252 41.81 -18.84 -17.48
C SER A 252 43.15 -19.53 -17.74
N ALA A 253 43.16 -20.86 -17.81
CA ALA A 253 44.35 -21.67 -18.08
C ALA A 253 44.79 -21.66 -19.56
N GLY A 254 44.31 -20.69 -20.34
CA GLY A 254 44.56 -20.56 -21.78
C GLY A 254 45.22 -19.23 -22.15
N SER A 255 45.33 -18.98 -23.45
CA SER A 255 45.84 -17.74 -24.02
C SER A 255 45.02 -16.50 -23.63
N SER A 256 45.57 -15.30 -23.85
CA SER A 256 44.86 -14.02 -23.59
C SER A 256 43.50 -13.94 -24.31
N SER A 257 43.40 -14.50 -25.52
CA SER A 257 42.12 -14.58 -26.27
C SER A 257 41.09 -15.50 -25.59
N GLU A 258 41.54 -16.61 -24.98
CA GLU A 258 40.68 -17.50 -24.19
C GLU A 258 40.27 -16.87 -22.86
N ALA A 259 41.11 -16.03 -22.24
CA ALA A 259 40.75 -15.26 -21.06
C ALA A 259 39.64 -14.23 -21.37
N ASP A 260 39.75 -13.50 -22.49
CA ASP A 260 38.68 -12.60 -22.97
C ASP A 260 37.38 -13.35 -23.32
N LEU A 261 37.49 -14.53 -23.94
CA LEU A 261 36.34 -15.36 -24.30
C LEU A 261 35.68 -15.97 -23.06
N ALA A 262 36.46 -16.36 -22.05
CA ALA A 262 35.95 -16.75 -20.73
C ALA A 262 35.26 -15.58 -20.03
N LYS A 263 35.85 -14.37 -20.05
CA LYS A 263 35.28 -13.13 -19.48
C LYS A 263 33.91 -12.82 -20.07
N ARG A 264 33.75 -12.91 -21.39
CA ARG A 264 32.45 -12.77 -22.07
C ARG A 264 31.43 -13.83 -21.63
N LYS A 265 31.85 -15.09 -21.46
CA LYS A 265 30.97 -16.18 -20.99
C LYS A 265 30.56 -16.01 -19.52
N VAL A 266 31.46 -15.60 -18.63
CA VAL A 266 31.15 -15.30 -17.21
C VAL A 266 30.14 -14.15 -17.12
N LEU A 267 30.33 -13.06 -17.88
CA LEU A 267 29.37 -11.96 -17.96
C LEU A 267 27.99 -12.43 -18.45
N TYR A 268 27.94 -13.31 -19.46
CA TYR A 268 26.70 -13.91 -19.94
C TYR A 268 26.00 -14.77 -18.88
N PHE A 269 26.72 -15.66 -18.19
CA PHE A 269 26.13 -16.51 -17.15
C PHE A 269 25.65 -15.71 -15.94
N ALA A 270 26.41 -14.72 -15.50
CA ALA A 270 25.99 -13.76 -14.48
C ALA A 270 24.68 -13.07 -14.90
N ASN A 271 24.65 -12.42 -16.07
CA ASN A 271 23.47 -11.71 -16.54
C ASN A 271 22.24 -12.62 -16.74
N ARG A 272 22.43 -13.85 -17.21
CA ARG A 272 21.37 -14.87 -17.38
C ARG A 272 20.67 -15.21 -16.06
N HIS A 273 21.42 -15.26 -14.97
CA HIS A 273 20.92 -15.75 -13.68
C HIS A 273 20.38 -14.65 -12.76
N ILE A 274 20.59 -13.36 -13.06
CA ILE A 274 20.06 -12.22 -12.27
C ILE A 274 18.56 -12.36 -11.90
N PRO A 275 17.65 -12.83 -12.78
CA PRO A 275 16.24 -13.02 -12.42
C PRO A 275 15.98 -14.08 -11.32
N LEU A 276 16.98 -14.84 -10.85
CA LEU A 276 16.85 -15.66 -9.63
C LEU A 276 16.78 -14.78 -8.37
N ILE A 277 17.56 -13.69 -8.32
CA ILE A 277 17.64 -12.80 -7.15
C ILE A 277 16.24 -12.29 -6.77
N GLY A 278 15.47 -11.82 -7.76
CA GLY A 278 14.11 -11.32 -7.52
C GLY A 278 13.06 -12.40 -7.27
N ARG A 279 13.25 -13.61 -7.82
CA ARG A 279 12.34 -14.75 -7.54
C ARG A 279 12.47 -15.28 -6.12
N LEU A 280 13.61 -15.04 -5.46
CA LEU A 280 13.89 -15.51 -4.10
C LEU A 280 13.74 -14.40 -3.04
N SER A 281 14.12 -13.16 -3.36
CA SER A 281 14.01 -12.03 -2.42
C SER A 281 12.70 -11.23 -2.52
N GLY A 282 11.88 -11.45 -3.55
CA GLY A 282 10.69 -10.64 -3.85
C GLY A 282 10.99 -9.23 -4.41
N LEU A 283 12.25 -8.79 -4.39
CA LEU A 283 12.68 -7.47 -4.85
C LEU A 283 13.17 -7.53 -6.30
N LYS A 284 12.66 -6.67 -7.18
CA LYS A 284 13.07 -6.64 -8.60
C LYS A 284 14.56 -6.24 -8.70
N PRO A 285 15.46 -7.10 -9.21
CA PRO A 285 16.88 -6.78 -9.28
C PRO A 285 17.14 -5.82 -10.45
N ILE A 286 17.80 -4.70 -10.14
CA ILE A 286 18.25 -3.71 -11.12
C ILE A 286 19.78 -3.78 -11.17
N LEU A 287 20.34 -4.03 -12.35
CA LEU A 287 21.79 -4.21 -12.52
C LEU A 287 22.49 -2.85 -12.67
N SER A 288 22.94 -2.29 -11.54
CA SER A 288 23.69 -1.03 -11.49
C SER A 288 25.11 -1.16 -12.05
N GLY A 289 25.66 -2.38 -12.06
CA GLY A 289 26.91 -2.69 -12.75
C GLY A 289 27.25 -4.17 -12.73
N LEU A 290 27.84 -4.67 -13.82
CA LEU A 290 28.36 -6.03 -13.91
C LEU A 290 29.74 -5.99 -14.58
N GLN A 291 30.74 -6.50 -13.87
CA GLN A 291 32.11 -6.58 -14.34
C GLN A 291 32.68 -7.97 -14.08
N ALA A 292 33.53 -8.42 -14.98
CA ALA A 292 34.32 -9.63 -14.80
C ALA A 292 35.76 -9.35 -15.25
N GLU A 293 36.73 -9.82 -14.47
CA GLU A 293 38.16 -9.79 -14.80
C GLU A 293 38.70 -11.20 -14.71
N ILE A 294 39.21 -11.70 -15.83
CA ILE A 294 39.77 -13.05 -15.95
C ILE A 294 41.15 -12.93 -16.56
N ILE A 295 42.15 -13.42 -15.83
CA ILE A 295 43.57 -13.25 -16.15
C ILE A 295 44.14 -14.60 -16.63
N PRO A 296 45.06 -14.65 -17.61
CA PRO A 296 45.77 -15.89 -17.95
C PRO A 296 46.54 -16.43 -16.74
N THR A 297 46.37 -17.71 -16.40
CA THR A 297 47.07 -18.35 -15.27
C THR A 297 48.58 -18.25 -15.47
N GLY A 298 49.28 -17.63 -14.50
CA GLY A 298 50.73 -17.40 -14.55
C GLY A 298 51.16 -16.02 -15.03
N ALA A 299 50.24 -15.12 -15.41
CA ALA A 299 50.54 -13.69 -15.47
C ALA A 299 50.56 -13.11 -14.05
N GLU A 300 51.64 -12.40 -13.68
CA GLU A 300 51.67 -11.60 -12.45
C GLU A 300 50.60 -10.50 -12.50
N ASP A 301 50.10 -10.10 -11.33
CA ASP A 301 49.19 -8.95 -11.13
C ASP A 301 49.90 -7.61 -11.44
N THR A 302 50.18 -7.40 -12.73
CA THR A 302 50.85 -6.23 -13.32
C THR A 302 49.94 -5.01 -13.42
N LYS A 303 48.93 -4.95 -12.55
CA LYS A 303 48.38 -3.71 -12.00
C LYS A 303 48.60 -3.72 -10.50
N LYS A 304 49.73 -3.10 -10.09
CA LYS A 304 49.95 -2.62 -8.71
C LYS A 304 48.65 -2.06 -8.15
N GLU A 305 48.43 -2.29 -6.85
CA GLU A 305 47.32 -1.76 -6.07
C GLU A 305 46.99 -0.32 -6.47
N THR A 306 46.03 -0.16 -7.38
CA THR A 306 45.47 1.17 -7.67
C THR A 306 44.39 1.42 -6.64
N SER A 307 44.83 1.32 -5.38
CA SER A 307 44.35 2.06 -4.24
C SER A 307 44.67 3.55 -4.45
N THR A 308 44.23 4.09 -5.58
CA THR A 308 43.30 5.22 -5.47
C THR A 308 42.11 4.74 -4.67
N ARG A 309 42.32 4.65 -3.35
CA ARG A 309 41.38 5.18 -2.37
C ARG A 309 40.96 6.52 -2.92
N ILE A 310 39.85 6.52 -3.67
CA ILE A 310 39.05 7.71 -3.88
C ILE A 310 38.53 8.02 -2.48
N GLN A 311 39.37 8.68 -1.68
CA GLN A 311 38.89 9.65 -0.71
C GLN A 311 37.87 10.46 -1.50
N PRO A 312 36.59 10.46 -1.13
CA PRO A 312 35.61 11.24 -1.88
C PRO A 312 36.14 12.66 -1.90
N LYS A 313 36.57 13.11 -3.09
CA LYS A 313 37.20 14.42 -3.28
C LYS A 313 36.19 15.40 -2.71
N LYS A 314 36.54 16.09 -1.61
CA LYS A 314 35.61 16.92 -0.83
C LYS A 314 35.15 18.12 -1.66
N LEU A 315 34.24 17.83 -2.59
CA LEU A 315 33.15 18.71 -2.99
C LEU A 315 32.55 19.20 -1.68
N LYS A 316 32.54 20.53 -1.52
CA LYS A 316 32.23 21.18 -0.25
C LYS A 316 30.87 20.70 0.26
N ASP A 317 30.78 20.54 1.58
CA ASP A 317 29.56 20.06 2.24
C ASP A 317 28.39 21.05 2.05
N ASP A 318 27.58 20.82 1.02
CA ASP A 318 26.19 21.31 0.95
C ASP A 318 25.22 20.33 1.65
N GLY A 319 25.72 19.18 2.14
CA GLY A 319 24.95 18.18 2.90
C GLY A 319 23.97 17.31 2.10
N VAL A 320 23.86 17.50 0.78
CA VAL A 320 22.88 16.80 -0.06
C VAL A 320 23.52 15.61 -0.82
N ARG A 321 23.02 14.39 -0.63
CA ARG A 321 23.40 13.21 -1.45
C ARG A 321 22.68 13.29 -2.81
N ILE A 322 23.44 13.39 -3.90
CA ILE A 322 22.91 13.35 -5.27
C ILE A 322 23.14 11.96 -5.86
N VAL A 323 22.10 11.36 -6.43
CA VAL A 323 22.16 10.11 -7.22
C VAL A 323 21.62 10.40 -8.63
N VAL A 324 22.24 9.81 -9.65
CA VAL A 324 21.83 9.97 -11.05
C VAL A 324 22.00 8.65 -11.78
N ASN A 325 20.89 8.04 -12.17
CA ASN A 325 20.85 6.75 -12.86
C ASN A 325 20.45 7.01 -14.32
N ALA A 326 21.45 7.40 -15.11
CA ALA A 326 21.30 7.77 -16.51
C ALA A 326 22.38 7.08 -17.35
N PRO A 327 22.18 6.92 -18.69
CA PRO A 327 23.18 6.35 -19.59
C PRO A 327 24.56 7.01 -19.41
N PRO A 328 25.68 6.26 -19.43
CA PRO A 328 27.00 6.80 -19.03
C PRO A 328 27.44 8.06 -19.79
N GLN A 329 27.05 8.19 -21.06
CA GLN A 329 27.33 9.35 -21.91
C GLN A 329 26.52 10.59 -21.50
N LEU A 330 25.32 10.41 -20.94
CA LEU A 330 24.39 11.48 -20.55
C LEU A 330 24.49 11.84 -19.06
N LYS A 331 25.06 10.94 -18.24
CA LYS A 331 25.21 11.12 -16.78
C LYS A 331 25.85 12.45 -16.34
N PRO A 332 26.83 13.06 -17.04
CA PRO A 332 27.34 14.38 -16.69
C PRO A 332 26.27 15.49 -16.79
N PHE A 333 25.50 15.49 -17.88
CA PHE A 333 24.41 16.46 -18.12
C PHE A 333 23.31 16.32 -17.06
N PHE A 334 22.89 15.08 -16.75
CA PHE A 334 21.90 14.84 -15.71
C PHE A 334 22.42 15.14 -14.28
N THR A 335 23.73 15.05 -14.04
CA THR A 335 24.36 15.52 -12.79
C THR A 335 24.35 17.04 -12.67
N ALA A 336 24.54 17.78 -13.77
CA ALA A 336 24.37 19.24 -13.78
C ALA A 336 22.89 19.64 -13.58
N TYR A 337 21.97 18.93 -14.24
CA TYR A 337 20.52 19.08 -14.07
C TYR A 337 20.05 18.86 -12.62
N ALA A 338 20.54 17.81 -11.94
CA ALA A 338 20.25 17.56 -10.52
C ALA A 338 20.71 18.72 -9.61
N LYS A 339 21.90 19.28 -9.86
CA LYS A 339 22.39 20.46 -9.15
C LYS A 339 21.57 21.71 -9.43
N ASN A 340 21.12 21.91 -10.68
CA ASN A 340 20.24 23.03 -11.03
C ASN A 340 18.88 22.93 -10.34
N ILE A 341 18.29 21.72 -10.26
CA ILE A 341 17.07 21.48 -9.48
C ILE A 341 17.29 21.81 -8.00
N LEU A 342 18.37 21.30 -7.39
CA LEU A 342 18.69 21.58 -5.98
C LEU A 342 18.94 23.07 -5.70
N ASN A 343 19.67 23.76 -6.56
CA ASN A 343 19.88 25.21 -6.45
C ASN A 343 18.58 26.00 -6.62
N GLY A 344 17.65 25.53 -7.44
CA GLY A 344 16.31 26.13 -7.57
C GLY A 344 15.41 25.90 -6.35
N ILE A 345 15.69 24.88 -5.53
CA ILE A 345 14.91 24.55 -4.31
C ILE A 345 15.54 25.20 -3.06
N ASN A 346 16.88 25.26 -2.98
CA ASN A 346 17.64 25.89 -1.92
C ASN A 346 17.33 27.40 -1.84
N GLY A 347 16.40 27.76 -0.96
CA GLY A 347 15.89 29.14 -0.79
C GLY A 347 14.38 29.24 -0.58
N MET A 348 13.63 28.13 -0.69
CA MET A 348 12.16 28.11 -0.55
C MET A 348 11.67 27.30 0.67
N ASP A 349 12.18 27.59 1.87
CA ASP A 349 11.83 26.93 3.15
C ASP A 349 11.96 25.40 3.20
N PHE A 350 12.58 24.78 2.19
CA PHE A 350 12.85 23.36 2.11
C PHE A 350 14.36 23.15 2.01
N LYS A 351 14.90 22.32 2.91
CA LYS A 351 16.30 21.91 2.98
C LYS A 351 16.41 20.50 2.39
N PRO A 352 16.80 20.34 1.12
CA PRO A 352 17.05 19.02 0.54
C PRO A 352 18.17 18.30 1.31
N LYS A 353 18.02 16.98 1.45
CA LYS A 353 19.03 16.06 2.01
C LYS A 353 19.45 15.02 0.97
N TYR A 354 18.57 14.71 0.02
CA TYR A 354 18.78 13.71 -1.01
C TYR A 354 18.02 14.09 -2.29
N CYS A 355 18.62 13.85 -3.45
CA CYS A 355 18.03 14.05 -4.76
C CYS A 355 18.46 12.90 -5.68
N GLU A 356 17.49 12.21 -6.28
CA GLU A 356 17.72 11.15 -7.24
C GLU A 356 17.01 11.48 -8.56
N ILE A 357 17.72 11.23 -9.67
CA ILE A 357 17.18 11.39 -11.02
C ILE A 357 17.47 10.13 -11.82
N ASP A 358 16.39 9.40 -12.10
CA ASP A 358 16.39 8.26 -13.01
C ASP A 358 16.04 8.73 -14.42
N VAL A 359 16.75 8.20 -15.41
CA VAL A 359 16.55 8.53 -16.82
C VAL A 359 16.37 7.26 -17.62
N ILE A 360 15.14 7.01 -18.06
CA ILE A 360 14.80 5.92 -18.98
C ILE A 360 15.11 6.41 -20.40
N ASP A 361 15.91 5.63 -21.12
CA ASP A 361 16.34 5.94 -22.49
C ASP A 361 15.42 5.24 -23.52
N GLY A 362 14.49 6.00 -24.10
CA GLY A 362 13.54 5.53 -25.10
C GLY A 362 13.50 6.43 -26.34
N LYS A 363 12.31 6.59 -26.96
CA LYS A 363 12.13 7.57 -28.05
C LYS A 363 12.33 9.00 -27.54
N SER A 364 11.80 9.27 -26.35
CA SER A 364 12.13 10.37 -25.44
C SER A 364 13.14 9.92 -24.39
N LEU A 365 13.80 10.87 -23.73
CA LEU A 365 14.40 10.64 -22.41
C LEU A 365 13.32 10.92 -21.36
N GLU A 366 12.92 9.90 -20.63
CA GLU A 366 11.88 9.98 -19.59
C GLU A 366 12.55 10.10 -18.21
N LEU A 367 12.17 11.13 -17.47
CA LEU A 367 12.77 11.49 -16.19
C LEU A 367 11.79 11.21 -15.04
N HIS A 368 12.31 10.53 -14.03
CA HIS A 368 11.73 10.50 -12.69
C HIS A 368 12.62 11.33 -11.76
N VAL A 369 12.02 12.23 -10.97
CA VAL A 369 12.76 13.13 -10.07
C VAL A 369 12.26 12.94 -8.64
N PHE A 370 13.10 12.40 -7.78
CA PHE A 370 12.81 12.19 -6.36
C PHE A 370 13.64 13.13 -5.48
N VAL A 371 12.98 13.90 -4.60
CA VAL A 371 13.67 14.83 -3.69
C VAL A 371 13.23 14.63 -2.25
N LYS A 372 14.15 14.19 -1.38
CA LYS A 372 13.92 14.09 0.06
C LYS A 372 14.62 15.22 0.81
N GLY A 373 13.92 15.83 1.76
CA GLY A 373 14.44 16.94 2.55
C GLY A 373 13.51 17.31 3.70
N SER A 374 13.79 18.39 4.41
CA SER A 374 12.96 18.89 5.50
C SER A 374 12.40 20.28 5.25
N SER A 375 11.18 20.54 5.74
CA SER A 375 10.55 21.87 5.73
C SER A 375 9.71 22.08 6.99
N SER A 376 9.61 23.33 7.43
CA SER A 376 8.71 23.78 8.48
C SER A 376 7.39 24.35 7.93
N THR A 377 7.33 24.72 6.65
CA THR A 377 6.19 25.46 6.06
C THR A 377 5.50 24.73 4.90
N LEU A 378 6.18 23.81 4.20
CA LEU A 378 5.64 23.15 3.00
C LEU A 378 5.11 21.74 3.28
N SER A 379 3.94 21.42 2.72
CA SER A 379 3.44 20.05 2.61
C SER A 379 4.11 19.29 1.46
N ARG A 380 4.03 17.94 1.44
CA ARG A 380 4.52 17.09 0.33
C ARG A 380 4.04 17.58 -1.03
N ILE A 381 2.74 17.85 -1.16
CA ILE A 381 2.12 18.36 -2.40
C ILE A 381 2.71 19.73 -2.80
N GLY A 382 2.90 20.62 -1.82
CA GLY A 382 3.51 21.94 -2.02
C GLY A 382 4.98 21.89 -2.44
N VAL A 383 5.73 20.86 -2.02
CA VAL A 383 7.09 20.59 -2.50
C VAL A 383 7.04 20.01 -3.92
N ILE A 384 6.28 18.94 -4.17
CA ILE A 384 6.18 18.28 -5.49
C ILE A 384 5.86 19.30 -6.58
N THR A 385 4.82 20.13 -6.41
CA THR A 385 4.41 21.15 -7.39
C THR A 385 5.52 22.17 -7.70
N ARG A 386 6.40 22.48 -6.72
CA ARG A 386 7.54 23.39 -6.91
C ARG A 386 8.70 22.68 -7.62
N VAL A 387 9.04 21.46 -7.20
CA VAL A 387 10.09 20.64 -7.83
C VAL A 387 9.74 20.37 -9.30
N GLU A 388 8.49 20.02 -9.59
CA GLU A 388 7.98 19.75 -10.93
C GLU A 388 8.13 20.98 -11.85
N LYS A 389 7.77 22.17 -11.37
CA LYS A 389 7.93 23.43 -12.12
C LYS A 389 9.41 23.75 -12.42
N ILE A 390 10.30 23.50 -11.47
CA ILE A 390 11.76 23.69 -11.62
C ILE A 390 12.33 22.68 -12.62
N ALA A 391 12.01 21.40 -12.44
CA ALA A 391 12.40 20.31 -13.34
C ALA A 391 11.93 20.59 -14.78
N LYS A 392 10.64 20.91 -14.99
CA LYS A 392 10.09 21.24 -16.33
C LYS A 392 10.74 22.45 -16.99
N ASN A 393 11.26 23.41 -16.22
CA ASN A 393 12.03 24.53 -16.77
C ASN A 393 13.45 24.11 -17.18
N HIS A 394 14.18 23.40 -16.31
CA HIS A 394 15.55 22.97 -16.65
C HIS A 394 15.58 21.87 -17.72
N ALA A 395 14.57 21.01 -17.81
CA ALA A 395 14.48 19.95 -18.83
C ALA A 395 14.36 20.52 -20.25
N LYS A 396 13.65 21.65 -20.42
CA LYS A 396 13.58 22.37 -21.70
C LYS A 396 14.93 22.92 -22.15
N ASN A 397 15.79 23.32 -21.21
CA ASN A 397 17.15 23.77 -21.53
C ASN A 397 18.05 22.56 -21.86
N LEU A 398 17.98 21.51 -21.04
CA LEU A 398 18.75 20.28 -21.21
C LEU A 398 18.41 19.55 -22.53
N SER A 399 17.14 19.58 -22.95
CA SER A 399 16.67 19.02 -24.22
C SER A 399 17.32 19.68 -25.44
N ARG A 400 17.59 21.00 -25.38
CA ARG A 400 18.31 21.74 -26.44
C ARG A 400 19.79 21.39 -26.47
N GLU A 401 20.39 21.16 -25.30
CA GLU A 401 21.81 20.82 -25.15
C GLU A 401 22.10 19.38 -25.63
N ILE A 402 21.31 18.40 -25.18
CA ILE A 402 21.43 16.97 -25.56
C ILE A 402 20.83 16.69 -26.95
N ARG A 403 20.05 17.62 -27.52
CA ARG A 403 19.31 17.48 -28.78
C ARG A 403 18.34 16.28 -28.82
N ARG A 404 17.80 15.88 -27.68
CA ARG A 404 16.75 14.83 -27.55
C ARG A 404 15.52 15.39 -26.85
N SER A 405 14.35 14.86 -27.17
CA SER A 405 13.12 15.18 -26.42
C SER A 405 13.24 14.69 -24.98
N ILE A 406 12.83 15.51 -24.02
CA ILE A 406 12.87 15.18 -22.58
C ILE A 406 11.47 15.36 -22.00
N SER A 407 10.91 14.27 -21.49
CA SER A 407 9.67 14.23 -20.71
C SER A 407 10.00 14.03 -19.22
N ILE A 408 9.17 14.60 -18.35
CA ILE A 408 9.18 14.31 -16.92
C ILE A 408 7.89 13.56 -16.65
N ASP A 409 8.02 12.31 -16.24
CA ASP A 409 6.91 11.38 -16.04
C ASP A 409 6.40 11.48 -14.60
N THR A 410 7.29 11.29 -13.62
CA THR A 410 6.97 11.44 -12.20
C THR A 410 7.90 12.40 -11.46
N VAL A 411 7.33 13.08 -10.46
CA VAL A 411 8.05 13.88 -9.48
C VAL A 411 7.47 13.56 -8.11
N ASP A 412 8.31 13.10 -7.18
CA ASP A 412 7.89 12.85 -5.80
C ASP A 412 8.86 13.49 -4.80
N ALA A 413 8.34 13.78 -3.61
CA ALA A 413 9.12 14.32 -2.51
C ALA A 413 8.73 13.73 -1.16
N VAL A 414 9.75 13.46 -0.34
CA VAL A 414 9.58 13.11 1.08
C VAL A 414 9.96 14.33 1.91
N VAL A 415 9.00 14.84 2.69
CA VAL A 415 9.18 16.01 3.56
C VAL A 415 9.24 15.57 5.01
N GLU A 416 10.45 15.56 5.58
CA GLU A 416 10.65 15.38 7.01
C GLU A 416 10.26 16.68 7.73
N ARG A 417 9.18 16.65 8.52
CA ARG A 417 8.85 17.76 9.42
C ARG A 417 9.95 17.87 10.47
N VAL A 418 10.56 19.04 10.59
CA VAL A 418 11.40 19.36 11.74
C VAL A 418 10.49 19.92 12.83
N GLU A 419 10.34 19.17 13.90
CA GLU A 419 9.69 19.67 15.12
C GLU A 419 10.54 20.81 15.69
N MET A 420 10.02 22.03 15.66
CA MET A 420 10.60 23.13 16.42
C MET A 420 10.24 22.94 17.90
N PRO A 421 11.17 23.18 18.84
CA PRO A 421 10.87 23.11 20.26
C PRO A 421 9.75 24.11 20.61
N GLN A 422 8.78 23.67 21.42
CA GLN A 422 7.59 24.46 21.75
C GLN A 422 7.94 25.71 22.57
N ILE A 423 8.02 26.86 21.90
CA ILE A 423 8.03 28.17 22.58
C ILE A 423 6.57 28.54 22.87
N LYS A 424 6.24 28.70 24.15
CA LYS A 424 4.88 29.03 24.60
C LYS A 424 4.52 30.48 24.26
N GLY A 425 3.52 30.63 23.40
CA GLY A 425 2.65 31.80 23.33
C GLY A 425 3.18 33.02 22.58
N GLN A 426 2.54 33.33 21.45
CA GLN A 426 1.75 34.55 21.30
C GLN A 426 0.81 34.41 20.09
N ALA A 427 -0.27 35.20 20.07
CA ALA A 427 -1.27 35.12 19.00
C ALA A 427 -0.84 35.94 17.77
N ALA A 428 -0.96 35.35 16.58
CA ALA A 428 -0.82 36.06 15.31
C ALA A 428 -1.96 35.65 14.37
N GLN A 429 -2.81 36.61 14.02
CA GLN A 429 -3.87 36.41 13.03
C GLN A 429 -3.26 36.40 11.63
N THR A 430 -3.45 35.32 10.87
CA THR A 430 -3.24 35.33 9.41
C THR A 430 -4.43 34.65 8.73
N ALA A 431 -5.20 35.43 7.97
CA ALA A 431 -6.34 34.91 7.23
C ALA A 431 -5.87 34.16 5.97
N PRO A 432 -6.50 33.03 5.59
CA PRO A 432 -6.17 32.34 4.36
C PRO A 432 -6.59 33.18 3.15
N THR A 433 -5.62 33.62 2.36
CA THR A 433 -5.84 34.41 1.14
C THR A 433 -6.69 33.62 0.15
N LYS A 434 -7.84 34.18 -0.26
CA LYS A 434 -8.75 33.53 -1.22
C LYS A 434 -8.07 33.37 -2.59
N ALA A 435 -7.82 32.14 -3.01
CA ALA A 435 -7.54 31.85 -4.41
C ALA A 435 -8.83 32.08 -5.22
N GLN A 436 -8.87 33.15 -6.04
CA GLN A 436 -9.94 33.32 -7.01
C GLN A 436 -9.76 32.30 -8.14
N VAL A 437 -10.71 31.36 -8.24
CA VAL A 437 -10.84 30.48 -9.41
C VAL A 437 -11.69 31.21 -10.45
N ASP A 438 -11.16 31.39 -11.66
CA ASP A 438 -11.92 32.02 -12.76
C ASP A 438 -13.16 31.19 -13.11
N SER A 439 -14.36 31.73 -12.87
CA SER A 439 -15.65 31.07 -13.18
C SER A 439 -15.71 30.56 -14.63
N ARG A 440 -15.11 31.30 -15.56
CA ARG A 440 -15.03 30.93 -16.99
C ARG A 440 -14.34 29.57 -17.23
N LYS A 441 -13.34 29.21 -16.44
CA LYS A 441 -12.66 27.90 -16.55
C LYS A 441 -13.55 26.77 -16.04
N VAL A 442 -14.34 27.02 -14.99
CA VAL A 442 -15.32 26.05 -14.46
C VAL A 442 -16.42 25.81 -15.49
N GLU A 443 -16.94 26.86 -16.12
CA GLU A 443 -17.92 26.74 -17.21
C GLU A 443 -17.37 26.00 -18.43
N GLU A 444 -16.12 26.26 -18.85
CA GLU A 444 -15.50 25.48 -19.93
C GLU A 444 -15.35 24.00 -19.59
N ILE A 445 -14.95 23.68 -18.35
CA ILE A 445 -14.80 22.29 -17.89
C ILE A 445 -16.16 21.58 -17.87
N LEU A 446 -17.22 22.24 -17.38
CA LEU A 446 -18.58 21.69 -17.39
C LEU A 446 -19.12 21.49 -18.82
N LYS A 447 -18.90 22.46 -19.73
CA LYS A 447 -19.26 22.33 -21.15
C LYS A 447 -18.50 21.20 -21.85
N LYS A 448 -17.20 21.05 -21.58
CA LYS A 448 -16.38 19.93 -22.10
C LYS A 448 -16.83 18.59 -21.54
N LYS A 449 -17.20 18.51 -20.25
CA LYS A 449 -17.75 17.30 -19.63
C LYS A 449 -19.07 16.88 -20.29
N ALA A 450 -20.01 17.80 -20.48
CA ALA A 450 -21.28 17.52 -21.14
C ALA A 450 -21.13 17.06 -22.61
N LEU A 451 -20.16 17.62 -23.34
CA LEU A 451 -19.83 17.17 -24.70
C LEU A 451 -19.25 15.74 -24.71
N ILE A 452 -18.35 15.42 -23.79
CA ILE A 452 -17.80 14.06 -23.64
C ILE A 452 -18.89 13.07 -23.25
N GLU A 453 -19.81 13.44 -22.34
CA GLU A 453 -20.93 12.59 -21.93
C GLU A 453 -21.89 12.30 -23.09
N ALA A 454 -22.21 13.30 -23.92
CA ALA A 454 -23.03 13.12 -25.12
C ALA A 454 -22.32 12.30 -26.21
N GLU A 455 -21.01 12.46 -26.39
CA GLU A 455 -20.24 11.70 -27.37
C GLU A 455 -20.03 10.24 -26.92
N VAL A 456 -19.87 9.98 -25.62
CA VAL A 456 -19.90 8.62 -25.04
C VAL A 456 -21.27 7.98 -25.20
N GLU A 457 -22.37 8.70 -24.94
CA GLU A 457 -23.73 8.17 -25.17
C GLU A 457 -23.98 7.83 -26.65
N LYS A 458 -23.48 8.68 -27.56
CA LYS A 458 -23.51 8.42 -29.01
C LYS A 458 -22.72 7.16 -29.38
N LEU A 459 -21.48 7.02 -28.89
CA LEU A 459 -20.63 5.87 -29.15
C LEU A 459 -21.20 4.56 -28.59
N LEU A 460 -21.88 4.60 -27.44
CA LEU A 460 -22.58 3.44 -26.87
C LEU A 460 -23.78 3.00 -27.74
N LYS A 461 -24.52 3.95 -28.31
CA LYS A 461 -25.61 3.67 -29.26
C LYS A 461 -25.09 3.18 -30.61
N GLU A 462 -24.01 3.78 -31.13
CA GLU A 462 -23.36 3.33 -32.37
C GLU A 462 -22.68 1.95 -32.24
N ALA A 463 -22.35 1.52 -31.01
CA ALA A 463 -21.89 0.17 -30.70
C ALA A 463 -23.02 -0.87 -30.56
N GLY A 464 -24.29 -0.45 -30.55
CA GLY A 464 -25.45 -1.37 -30.49
C GLY A 464 -25.65 -2.08 -29.14
N VAL A 465 -25.18 -1.49 -28.02
CA VAL A 465 -25.23 -2.11 -26.69
C VAL A 465 -26.29 -1.46 -25.80
N ASP A 466 -27.57 -1.62 -26.17
CA ASP A 466 -28.70 -1.08 -25.41
C ASP A 466 -28.78 -1.62 -23.97
N GLU A 467 -28.23 -2.81 -23.71
CA GLU A 467 -28.22 -3.47 -22.39
C GLU A 467 -27.44 -2.67 -21.31
N LEU A 468 -26.48 -1.82 -21.70
CA LEU A 468 -25.74 -0.97 -20.75
C LEU A 468 -26.55 0.26 -20.27
N SER A 469 -27.68 0.58 -20.91
CA SER A 469 -28.57 1.65 -20.45
C SER A 469 -29.14 1.35 -19.05
N TYR A 470 -29.59 0.11 -18.83
CA TYR A 470 -30.17 -0.33 -17.54
C TYR A 470 -29.13 -0.28 -16.43
N LEU A 471 -27.95 -0.87 -16.67
CA LEU A 471 -26.83 -0.87 -15.71
C LEU A 471 -26.31 0.55 -15.38
N THR A 472 -26.36 1.49 -16.33
CA THR A 472 -25.98 2.88 -16.07
C THR A 472 -27.08 3.68 -15.39
N GLU A 473 -28.36 3.35 -15.54
CA GLU A 473 -29.43 3.89 -14.71
C GLU A 473 -29.41 3.34 -13.28
N GLU A 474 -29.23 2.03 -13.10
CA GLU A 474 -29.15 1.42 -11.77
C GLU A 474 -27.96 1.96 -10.97
N LYS A 475 -26.76 2.04 -11.57
CA LYS A 475 -25.61 2.66 -10.90
C LYS A 475 -25.74 4.17 -10.67
N LYS A 476 -26.54 4.89 -11.48
CA LYS A 476 -26.91 6.29 -11.17
C LYS A 476 -27.84 6.35 -9.96
N LYS A 477 -28.86 5.48 -9.88
CA LYS A 477 -29.77 5.39 -8.73
C LYS A 477 -29.01 5.05 -7.44
N GLU A 478 -28.21 3.98 -7.48
CA GLU A 478 -27.30 3.53 -6.41
C GLU A 478 -26.38 4.66 -5.93
N THR A 479 -25.65 5.34 -6.82
CA THR A 479 -24.78 6.46 -6.41
C THR A 479 -25.56 7.67 -5.90
N THR A 480 -26.77 7.96 -6.39
CA THR A 480 -27.62 8.99 -5.78
C THR A 480 -28.12 8.60 -4.39
N GLU A 481 -28.49 7.34 -4.14
CA GLU A 481 -28.89 6.87 -2.80
C GLU A 481 -27.73 6.89 -1.80
N THR A 482 -26.53 6.51 -2.22
CA THR A 482 -25.33 6.60 -1.38
C THR A 482 -24.97 8.05 -1.05
N VAL A 483 -25.04 8.98 -2.01
CA VAL A 483 -24.83 10.43 -1.75
C VAL A 483 -25.94 11.01 -0.85
N LEU A 484 -27.19 10.57 -1.04
CA LEU A 484 -28.32 10.94 -0.19
C LEU A 484 -28.07 10.56 1.27
N ARG A 485 -27.82 9.29 1.56
CA ARG A 485 -27.63 8.78 2.93
C ARG A 485 -26.33 9.25 3.58
N THR A 486 -25.22 9.33 2.84
CA THR A 486 -23.91 9.67 3.42
C THR A 486 -23.67 11.17 3.62
N ARG A 487 -24.33 12.04 2.85
CA ARG A 487 -24.06 13.50 2.89
C ARG A 487 -25.32 14.36 3.00
N VAL A 488 -26.37 14.08 2.24
CA VAL A 488 -27.59 14.92 2.25
C VAL A 488 -28.37 14.75 3.55
N GLU A 489 -28.66 13.52 3.99
CA GLU A 489 -29.42 13.26 5.21
C GLU A 489 -28.71 13.80 6.47
N PRO A 490 -27.39 13.60 6.69
CA PRO A 490 -26.67 14.24 7.79
C PRO A 490 -26.67 15.77 7.71
N ALA A 491 -26.45 16.35 6.53
CA ALA A 491 -26.50 17.80 6.33
C ALA A 491 -27.89 18.37 6.65
N MET A 492 -28.96 17.70 6.23
CA MET A 492 -30.34 18.13 6.49
C MET A 492 -30.73 17.97 7.97
N LYS A 493 -30.26 16.91 8.64
CA LYS A 493 -30.44 16.77 10.09
C LYS A 493 -29.73 17.90 10.85
N SER A 494 -28.45 18.13 10.54
CA SER A 494 -27.64 19.22 11.10
C SER A 494 -28.26 20.60 10.83
N LEU A 495 -28.78 20.83 9.62
CA LEU A 495 -29.47 22.07 9.23
C LEU A 495 -30.74 22.29 10.06
N ARG A 496 -31.56 21.25 10.25
CA ARG A 496 -32.77 21.34 11.08
C ARG A 496 -32.44 21.66 12.54
N GLU A 497 -31.43 21.00 13.09
CA GLU A 497 -31.00 21.18 14.49
C GLU A 497 -30.38 22.57 14.72
N ARG A 498 -29.47 23.04 13.85
CA ARG A 498 -28.87 24.38 13.98
C ARG A 498 -29.88 25.50 13.71
N ILE A 499 -30.79 25.36 12.73
CA ILE A 499 -31.86 26.35 12.53
C ILE A 499 -32.76 26.41 13.77
N GLN A 500 -33.18 25.28 14.34
CA GLN A 500 -33.99 25.28 15.55
C GLN A 500 -33.28 25.94 16.74
N ALA A 501 -31.95 25.77 16.87
CA ALA A 501 -31.16 26.43 17.90
C ALA A 501 -31.06 27.95 17.69
N GLU A 502 -30.59 28.43 16.52
CA GLU A 502 -30.44 29.86 16.21
C GLU A 502 -31.78 30.62 16.34
N LEU A 503 -32.86 30.08 15.75
CA LEU A 503 -34.16 30.75 15.76
C LEU A 503 -34.80 30.80 17.16
N SER A 504 -34.40 29.93 18.08
CA SER A 504 -34.84 29.97 19.49
C SER A 504 -34.17 31.09 20.30
N VAL A 505 -33.15 31.76 19.75
CA VAL A 505 -32.40 32.85 20.41
C VAL A 505 -32.86 34.24 19.93
N ILE A 506 -33.76 34.33 18.94
CA ILE A 506 -34.25 35.61 18.40
C ILE A 506 -35.01 36.40 19.49
N PRO A 507 -34.52 37.58 19.90
CA PRO A 507 -34.97 38.25 21.11
C PRO A 507 -36.43 38.73 21.02
N ARG A 508 -37.15 38.68 22.15
CA ARG A 508 -38.58 39.04 22.27
C ARG A 508 -39.51 38.20 21.37
N THR A 509 -39.08 37.01 20.97
CA THR A 509 -39.92 36.03 20.28
C THR A 509 -39.81 34.66 20.93
N LYS A 510 -40.89 33.89 20.88
CA LYS A 510 -40.88 32.45 21.13
C LYS A 510 -41.04 31.73 19.81
N PHE A 511 -39.99 31.03 19.39
CA PHE A 511 -40.06 30.04 18.33
C PHE A 511 -41.10 28.96 18.70
N LYS A 512 -42.02 28.65 17.78
CA LYS A 512 -43.08 27.64 17.97
C LYS A 512 -42.73 26.32 17.29
N TRP A 513 -42.41 26.37 16.00
CA TRP A 513 -42.09 25.18 15.22
C TRP A 513 -41.31 25.51 13.94
N LEU A 514 -40.57 24.50 13.46
CA LEU A 514 -39.88 24.44 12.18
C LEU A 514 -40.36 23.19 11.43
N LYS A 515 -40.88 23.40 10.22
CA LYS A 515 -41.17 22.36 9.24
C LYS A 515 -40.20 22.53 8.08
N MET A 516 -39.42 21.49 7.82
CA MET A 516 -38.40 21.48 6.77
C MET A 516 -38.59 20.24 5.92
N ASN A 517 -38.90 20.45 4.64
CA ASN A 517 -38.98 19.42 3.62
C ASN A 517 -37.88 19.68 2.60
N TRP A 518 -37.21 18.64 2.12
CA TRP A 518 -36.12 18.79 1.15
C TRP A 518 -36.23 17.75 0.03
N ASP A 519 -35.56 18.04 -1.08
CA ASP A 519 -35.63 17.32 -2.34
C ASP A 519 -34.25 17.42 -3.01
N PHE A 520 -33.72 16.33 -3.56
CA PHE A 520 -32.35 16.27 -4.10
C PHE A 520 -32.38 16.03 -5.61
N LYS A 521 -31.76 16.93 -6.37
CA LYS A 521 -31.67 16.85 -7.83
C LYS A 521 -30.23 17.02 -8.27
N GLU A 522 -29.70 15.99 -8.94
CA GLU A 522 -28.37 15.91 -9.56
C GLU A 522 -27.19 16.08 -8.58
N SER A 523 -27.07 17.25 -7.97
CA SER A 523 -26.02 17.63 -6.99
C SER A 523 -26.50 18.73 -6.01
N ILE A 524 -27.76 19.17 -6.12
CA ILE A 524 -28.33 20.30 -5.36
C ILE A 524 -29.46 19.78 -4.47
N VAL A 525 -29.46 20.24 -3.21
CA VAL A 525 -30.59 20.03 -2.28
C VAL A 525 -31.47 21.26 -2.28
N GLU A 526 -32.69 21.12 -2.78
CA GLU A 526 -33.75 22.12 -2.69
C GLU A 526 -34.46 21.99 -1.34
N VAL A 527 -34.44 23.04 -0.51
CA VAL A 527 -35.07 23.04 0.82
C VAL A 527 -36.27 23.98 0.87
N ASN A 528 -37.40 23.45 1.34
CA ASN A 528 -38.62 24.19 1.64
C ASN A 528 -38.73 24.35 3.16
N LEU A 529 -38.76 25.59 3.63
CA LEU A 529 -38.73 25.95 5.05
C LEU A 529 -40.00 26.71 5.42
N GLU A 530 -40.70 26.23 6.45
CA GLU A 530 -41.81 26.93 7.08
C GLU A 530 -41.52 27.07 8.58
N VAL A 531 -41.59 28.30 9.08
CA VAL A 531 -41.18 28.68 10.43
C VAL A 531 -42.30 29.47 11.10
N SER A 532 -42.60 29.16 12.36
CA SER A 532 -43.59 29.90 13.15
C SER A 532 -42.98 30.50 14.41
N PHE A 533 -43.24 31.79 14.62
CA PHE A 533 -42.91 32.53 15.84
C PHE A 533 -44.17 33.03 16.53
N SER A 534 -44.05 33.32 17.82
CA SER A 534 -44.97 34.18 18.57
C SER A 534 -44.20 35.35 19.16
N LYS A 535 -44.75 36.56 19.13
CA LYS A 535 -44.18 37.71 19.85
C LYS A 535 -44.28 37.53 21.36
N GLU A 536 -43.25 37.92 22.09
CA GLU A 536 -43.36 38.16 23.53
C GLU A 536 -43.85 39.59 23.78
N VAL A 537 -45.09 39.70 24.26
CA VAL A 537 -45.60 40.98 24.79
C VAL A 537 -45.07 41.14 26.22
N GLN A 538 -44.02 41.93 26.38
CA GLN A 538 -43.60 42.43 27.69
C GLN A 538 -44.25 43.78 27.94
N GLU A 539 -45.04 43.89 29.01
CA GLU A 539 -45.53 45.16 29.51
C GLU A 539 -44.36 45.96 30.10
N GLY A 540 -43.97 47.03 29.41
CA GLY A 540 -42.98 47.98 29.93
C GLY A 540 -43.59 48.89 30.99
N LEU A 541 -42.81 49.24 32.01
CA LEU A 541 -43.14 50.16 33.11
C LEU A 541 -43.70 51.54 32.70
N PHE A 542 -43.67 51.87 31.40
CA PHE A 542 -44.14 53.14 30.82
C PHE A 542 -45.14 52.95 29.66
N GLY A 543 -45.89 51.84 29.64
CA GLY A 543 -47.11 51.66 28.82
C GLY A 543 -46.96 51.72 27.29
N SER A 544 -45.73 51.81 26.78
CA SER A 544 -45.42 52.03 25.38
C SER A 544 -44.75 50.79 24.78
N PHE A 545 -45.47 50.14 23.85
CA PHE A 545 -45.07 48.85 23.28
C PHE A 545 -43.85 48.98 22.37
N SER A 546 -42.65 48.77 22.91
CA SER A 546 -41.42 48.56 22.10
C SER A 546 -41.36 47.16 21.48
N GLY A 547 -42.45 46.76 20.82
CA GLY A 547 -42.49 45.52 20.04
C GLY A 547 -41.47 45.56 18.91
N ILE A 548 -40.75 44.46 18.70
CA ILE A 548 -39.94 44.31 17.48
C ILE A 548 -40.91 44.13 16.31
N SER A 549 -40.67 44.84 15.21
CA SER A 549 -41.50 44.74 14.01
C SER A 549 -41.38 43.35 13.38
N ASP A 550 -42.50 42.85 12.85
CA ASP A 550 -42.55 41.56 12.14
C ASP A 550 -41.48 41.45 11.06
N GLU A 551 -41.26 42.56 10.36
CA GLU A 551 -40.29 42.65 9.28
C GLU A 551 -38.84 42.50 9.76
N LYS A 552 -38.51 42.99 10.97
CA LYS A 552 -37.18 42.77 11.56
C LYS A 552 -37.00 41.31 11.98
N ILE A 553 -38.03 40.67 12.55
CA ILE A 553 -38.00 39.23 12.91
C ILE A 553 -37.82 38.38 11.65
N ARG A 554 -38.53 38.68 10.56
CA ARG A 554 -38.36 38.01 9.26
C ARG A 554 -36.94 38.15 8.74
N GLN A 555 -36.38 39.36 8.74
CA GLN A 555 -35.04 39.62 8.20
C GLN A 555 -33.94 38.96 9.04
N GLU A 556 -34.05 38.95 10.37
CA GLU A 556 -33.10 38.25 11.25
C GLU A 556 -33.18 36.72 11.04
N ALA A 557 -34.39 36.14 11.05
CA ALA A 557 -34.59 34.71 10.81
C ALA A 557 -34.15 34.28 9.39
N GLN A 558 -34.48 35.05 8.35
CA GLN A 558 -34.07 34.77 6.97
C GLN A 558 -32.54 34.82 6.83
N ARG A 559 -31.87 35.76 7.51
CA ARG A 559 -30.41 35.88 7.50
C ARG A 559 -29.74 34.70 8.21
N ALA A 560 -30.22 34.32 9.40
CA ALA A 560 -29.77 33.15 10.14
C ALA A 560 -29.86 31.87 9.29
N ILE A 561 -31.06 31.59 8.75
CA ILE A 561 -31.34 30.46 7.87
C ILE A 561 -30.42 30.45 6.65
N THR A 562 -30.25 31.60 5.98
CA THR A 562 -29.41 31.71 4.77
C THR A 562 -27.93 31.46 5.08
N ASN A 563 -27.42 31.96 6.21
CA ASN A 563 -26.05 31.70 6.65
C ASN A 563 -25.85 30.20 6.94
N LEU A 564 -26.74 29.57 7.71
CA LEU A 564 -26.66 28.16 8.07
C LEU A 564 -26.67 27.22 6.85
N MET A 565 -27.50 27.50 5.84
CA MET A 565 -27.48 26.73 4.57
C MET A 565 -26.12 26.84 3.85
N HIS A 566 -25.45 27.99 3.89
CA HIS A 566 -24.13 28.18 3.29
C HIS A 566 -22.98 27.56 4.12
N GLU A 567 -23.10 27.57 5.44
CA GLU A 567 -22.13 26.96 6.36
C GLU A 567 -22.17 25.44 6.26
N ILE A 568 -23.36 24.84 6.46
CA ILE A 568 -23.57 23.40 6.44
C ILE A 568 -23.37 22.84 5.03
N GLY A 569 -23.72 23.60 3.98
CA GLY A 569 -23.39 23.23 2.60
C GLY A 569 -21.88 23.11 2.36
N ARG A 570 -21.04 23.86 3.08
CA ARG A 570 -19.57 23.70 3.04
C ARG A 570 -19.08 22.58 3.93
N GLU A 571 -19.67 22.41 5.11
CA GLU A 571 -19.29 21.39 6.10
C GLU A 571 -19.46 19.96 5.54
N TYR A 572 -20.57 19.70 4.85
CA TYR A 572 -20.89 18.38 4.27
C TYR A 572 -20.59 18.27 2.77
N GLY A 573 -20.13 19.36 2.13
CA GLY A 573 -19.80 19.40 0.70
C GLY A 573 -21.01 19.26 -0.23
N VAL A 574 -22.14 19.87 0.12
CA VAL A 574 -23.44 19.75 -0.56
C VAL A 574 -23.98 21.13 -0.95
N ALA A 575 -24.46 21.29 -2.19
CA ALA A 575 -25.05 22.55 -2.64
C ALA A 575 -26.50 22.71 -2.14
N ILE A 576 -26.69 23.35 -0.98
CA ILE A 576 -28.01 23.62 -0.41
C ILE A 576 -28.59 24.93 -1.00
N LYS A 577 -29.85 24.91 -1.45
CA LYS A 577 -30.58 26.10 -1.92
C LYS A 577 -32.00 26.17 -1.32
N PRO A 578 -32.46 27.35 -0.86
CA PRO A 578 -33.86 27.54 -0.51
C PRO A 578 -34.73 27.55 -1.77
N LYS A 579 -35.87 26.84 -1.71
CA LYS A 579 -36.91 26.79 -2.75
C LYS A 579 -38.16 27.57 -2.33
N THR A 580 -38.56 27.42 -1.07
CA THR A 580 -39.53 28.30 -0.39
C THR A 580 -39.06 28.59 1.03
N LEU A 581 -39.33 29.80 1.53
CA LEU A 581 -39.07 30.20 2.91
C LEU A 581 -40.24 31.03 3.42
N ASN A 582 -41.12 30.41 4.20
CA ASN A 582 -42.29 31.03 4.80
C ASN A 582 -42.01 31.31 6.29
N ILE A 583 -42.03 32.59 6.68
CA ILE A 583 -41.84 33.01 8.09
C ILE A 583 -43.15 33.60 8.60
N ILE A 584 -43.85 32.81 9.41
CA ILE A 584 -45.14 33.13 10.04
C ILE A 584 -44.86 33.70 11.43
N ILE A 585 -45.52 34.80 11.77
CA ILE A 585 -45.43 35.44 13.09
C ILE A 585 -46.85 35.63 13.62
N HIS A 586 -47.05 35.27 14.88
CA HIS A 586 -48.30 35.35 15.63
C HIS A 586 -48.19 36.33 16.81
#